data_AF-A0A434G2L4-F1
#
_entry.id   AF-A0A434G2L4-F1
#
_cell.length_a   1.000
_cell.length_b   1.000
_cell.length_c   1.000
_cell.angle_alpha   90.00
_cell.angle_beta   90.00
_cell.angle_gamma   90.00
#
_symmetry.space_group_name_H-M   'P 1'
#
loop_
_entity.id
_entity.type
_entity.pdbx_description
1 polymer ?
#
loop_
_entity_poly.entity_id
_entity_poly.type
_entity_poly.pdbx_seq_one_letter_code
_entity_poly.pdbx_strand_id
1 'polypeptide(L)' 'VRAIEEKVRELQSMRSTPQKLIHACHGDDRPDCPILDDMAGAADQVSA' A
#
# COMPACT_ATOMS: atom_id res chain seq x y z
N VAL A 1 17.45 -19.77 -10.17
CA VAL A 1 17.28 -19.01 -8.91
C VAL A 1 17.07 -17.52 -9.15
N ARG A 2 17.87 -16.85 -10.00
CA ARG A 2 17.75 -15.41 -10.31
C ARG A 2 16.31 -14.90 -10.63
N ALA A 3 15.55 -15.60 -11.47
CA ALA A 3 14.17 -15.21 -11.80
C ALA A 3 13.23 -15.21 -10.58
N ILE A 4 13.47 -16.09 -9.60
CA ILE A 4 12.71 -16.12 -8.36
C ILE A 4 13.05 -14.90 -7.50
N GLU A 5 14.34 -14.54 -7.40
CA GLU A 5 14.79 -13.35 -6.65
C GLU A 5 14.28 -12.05 -7.27
N GLU A 6 14.20 -11.98 -8.60
CA GLU A 6 13.58 -10.87 -9.32
C GLU A 6 12.10 -10.76 -8.98
N LYS A 7 11.34 -11.87 -9.02
CA LYS A 7 9.92 -11.85 -8.68
C LYS A 7 9.67 -11.51 -7.21
N VAL A 8 10.53 -11.99 -6.30
CA VAL A 8 10.45 -11.64 -4.88
C VAL A 8 10.65 -10.14 -4.67
N ARG A 9 11.62 -9.52 -5.35
CA ARG A 9 11.85 -8.06 -5.24
C ARG A 9 10.66 -7.25 -5.76
N GLU A 10 10.07 -7.65 -6.88
CA GLU A 10 8.88 -7.02 -7.41
C GLU A 10 7.71 -7.08 -6.40
N LEU A 11 7.43 -8.27 -5.86
CA LEU A 11 6.37 -8.45 -4.87
C LEU A 11 6.64 -7.69 -3.56
N GLN A 12 7.90 -7.63 -3.12
CA GLN A 12 8.29 -6.83 -1.96
C GLN A 12 8.10 -5.34 -2.19
N SER A 13 8.41 -4.85 -3.40
CA SER A 13 8.19 -3.45 -3.79
C SER A 13 6.71 -3.10 -3.78
N MET A 14 5.87 -3.95 -4.39
CA MET A 14 4.40 -3.78 -4.40
C MET A 14 3.81 -3.77 -2.98
N ARG A 15 4.35 -4.58 -2.06
CA ARG A 15 3.87 -4.67 -0.68
C ARG A 15 4.29 -3.47 0.19
N SER A 16 5.34 -2.75 -0.20
CA SER A 16 5.90 -1.67 0.63
C SER A 16 4.93 -0.50 0.87
N THR A 17 4.03 -0.22 -0.08
CA THR A 17 3.04 0.86 0.03
C THR A 17 1.93 0.53 1.03
N PRO A 18 1.21 -0.61 0.92
CA PRO A 18 0.21 -1.01 1.93
C PRO A 18 0.79 -1.20 3.33
N GLN A 19 2.05 -1.68 3.45
CA GLN A 19 2.66 -1.89 4.76
C GLN A 19 2.76 -0.61 5.58
N LYS A 20 3.05 0.54 4.96
CA LYS A 20 3.12 1.82 5.68
C LYS A 20 1.75 2.23 6.24
N LEU A 21 0.70 2.02 5.45
CA LEU A 21 -0.67 2.38 5.83
C LEU A 21 -1.21 1.47 6.93
N ILE A 22 -0.87 0.17 6.90
CA ILE A 22 -1.26 -0.78 7.95
C ILE A 22 -0.67 -0.38 9.32
N HIS A 23 0.59 0.08 9.37
CA HIS A 23 1.19 0.54 10.64
C HIS A 23 0.56 1.83 11.18
N ALA A 24 -0.02 2.65 10.29
CA ALA A 24 -0.73 3.87 10.68
C ALA A 24 -2.21 3.59 11.05
N CYS A 25 -2.76 2.44 10.66
CA CYS A 25 -4.17 2.12 10.85
C CYS A 25 -4.44 1.56 12.26
N HIS A 26 -5.50 2.06 12.89
CA HIS A 26 -5.96 1.59 14.20
C HIS A 26 -6.81 0.32 14.14
N GLY A 27 -7.44 0.03 13.00
CA GLY A 27 -8.26 -1.17 12.81
C GLY A 27 -9.57 -1.18 13.61
N ASP A 28 -10.07 -0.01 14.00
CA ASP A 28 -11.36 0.18 14.66
C ASP A 28 -12.34 1.00 13.79
N ASP A 29 -13.56 1.20 14.28
CA ASP A 29 -14.65 1.85 13.54
C ASP A 29 -14.58 3.39 13.52
N ARG A 30 -13.39 3.97 13.69
CA ARG A 30 -13.21 5.43 13.68
C ARG A 30 -13.36 5.99 12.26
N PRO A 31 -13.86 7.23 12.12
CA PRO A 31 -13.99 7.88 10.81
C PRO A 31 -12.64 8.22 10.17
N ASP A 32 -11.58 8.37 10.97
CA ASP A 32 -10.25 8.79 10.53
C ASP A 32 -9.39 7.57 10.16
N CYS A 33 -9.65 6.98 8.99
CA CYS A 33 -8.90 5.81 8.51
C CYS A 33 -7.81 6.22 7.51
N PRO A 34 -6.52 6.22 7.89
CA PRO A 34 -5.43 6.68 7.02
C PRO A 34 -5.24 5.84 5.76
N ILE A 35 -5.71 4.59 5.73
CA ILE A 35 -5.74 3.76 4.51
C ILE A 35 -6.73 4.35 3.49
N LEU A 36 -7.94 4.72 3.95
CA LEU A 36 -8.98 5.24 3.06
C LEU A 36 -8.60 6.63 2.54
N ASP A 37 -7.98 7.46 3.37
CA ASP A 37 -7.49 8.78 2.98
C ASP A 37 -6.39 8.69 1.88
N ASP A 38 -5.42 7.80 2.03
CA ASP A 38 -4.37 7.59 1.02
C ASP A 38 -4.95 7.01 -0.29
N MET A 39 -5.89 6.07 -0.19
CA MET A 39 -6.58 5.51 -1.37
C MET A 39 -7.42 6.57 -2.10
N ALA A 40 -8.04 7.50 -1.36
CA ALA A 40 -8.76 8.63 -1.95
C ALA A 40 -7.81 9.60 -2.67
N GLY A 41 -6.59 9.81 -2.15
CA GLY A 41 -5.55 10.60 -2.81
C GLY A 41 -4.89 9.90 -4.00
N ALA A 42 -4.78 8.57 -3.97
CA ALA A 42 -4.19 7.77 -5.03
C ALA A 42 -5.09 7.61 -6.27
N ALA A 43 -6.41 7.80 -6.13
CA ALA A 43 -7.35 7.81 -7.24
C ALA A 43 -7.03 8.90 -8.30
N ASP A 44 -6.30 9.95 -7.89
CA ASP A 44 -5.83 11.02 -8.79
C ASP A 44 -4.62 10.57 -9.66
N GLN A 45 -3.87 9.55 -9.22
CA GLN A 45 -2.66 9.08 -9.91
C GLN A 45 -2.92 8.04 -11.01
N VAL A 46 -4.12 7.47 -11.08
CA VAL A 46 -4.53 6.54 -12.17
C VAL A 46 -5.01 7.28 -13.42
N SER A 47 -5.18 8.60 -13.32
CA SER A 47 -5.67 9.47 -14.40
C SER A 47 -4.55 10.22 -15.16
N ALA A 48 -3.28 9.97 -14.81
CA ALA A 48 -2.09 10.63 -15.37
C ALA A 48 -1.18 9.65 -16.14
#